data_AF-A0A3A9BCZ8-F1
#
_entry.id   AF-A0A3A9BCZ8-F1
#
_cell.length_a   1.000
_cell.length_b   1.000
_cell.length_c   1.000
_cell.angle_alpha   90.00
_cell.angle_beta   90.00
_cell.angle_gamma   90.00
#
_symmetry.space_group_name_H-M   'P 1'
#
loop_
_entity.id
_entity.type
_entity.pdbx_description
1 polymer ?
#
loop_
_entity_poly.entity_id
_entity_poly.type
_entity_poly.pdbx_seq_one_letter_code
_entity_poly.pdbx_strand_id
1 'polypeptide(L)'
;MADNITLKTYKGGNVNPQDDAIIYETAIPGSGIFKGCEVTYARGNVLHISQGFGMIRGRFFEVYETEIDVRLADVGETLQGRVYIHLDLSNADEPIKILAQAAAELPPLDADVNINYNNSSYDLELAIFTVSSAGLDGLTKVFPTLKAGSGGGGGGGETLTRATSYAVGDAVTAVGAPGWATLVCTQAGTTAASEPSGYSRITKVGDRV
;
A
#
# COMPACT_ATOMS: atom_id res chain seq x y z
N MET A 1 10.06 -30.26 -21.95
CA MET A 1 9.76 -29.54 -20.69
C MET A 1 8.62 -30.33 -20.04
N ALA A 2 8.55 -30.47 -18.73
CA ALA A 2 7.38 -31.12 -18.13
C ALA A 2 6.18 -30.19 -18.33
N ASP A 3 5.08 -30.68 -18.91
CA ASP A 3 3.95 -29.82 -19.29
C ASP A 3 3.19 -29.21 -18.09
N ASN A 4 3.51 -29.65 -16.88
CA ASN A 4 2.87 -29.24 -15.63
C ASN A 4 3.79 -28.46 -14.66
N ILE A 5 5.07 -28.27 -14.98
CA ILE A 5 6.00 -27.53 -14.12
C ILE A 5 7.16 -26.91 -14.92
N THR A 6 7.46 -25.65 -14.61
CA THR A 6 8.57 -24.90 -15.20
C THR A 6 9.49 -24.37 -14.11
N LEU A 7 10.78 -24.70 -14.19
CA LEU A 7 11.82 -24.08 -13.36
C LEU A 7 12.30 -22.80 -14.06
N LYS A 8 12.26 -21.65 -13.38
CA LYS A 8 12.70 -20.36 -13.96
C LYS A 8 14.16 -19.99 -13.61
N THR A 9 14.63 -20.38 -12.44
CA THR A 9 15.96 -20.04 -11.90
C THR A 9 16.99 -21.12 -12.24
N TYR A 10 17.35 -21.26 -13.51
CA TYR A 10 18.40 -22.17 -13.99
C TYR A 10 19.30 -21.49 -15.02
N LYS A 11 20.44 -22.10 -15.37
CA LYS A 11 21.35 -21.53 -16.37
C LYS A 11 20.64 -21.36 -17.72
N GLY A 12 20.50 -20.11 -18.17
CA GLY A 12 19.76 -19.75 -19.39
C GLY A 12 18.25 -19.58 -19.19
N GLY A 13 17.74 -19.71 -17.97
CA GLY A 13 16.37 -19.33 -17.61
C GLY A 13 16.18 -17.82 -17.52
N ASN A 14 14.93 -17.37 -17.43
CA ASN A 14 14.54 -15.97 -17.37
C ASN A 14 13.61 -15.74 -16.17
N VAL A 15 13.98 -14.80 -15.30
CA VAL A 15 13.14 -14.26 -14.23
C VAL A 15 12.71 -12.87 -14.72
N ASN A 16 11.42 -12.66 -14.91
CA ASN A 16 10.90 -11.43 -15.48
C ASN A 16 10.36 -10.48 -14.39
N PRO A 17 9.95 -9.25 -14.74
CA PRO A 17 9.41 -8.31 -13.75
C PRO A 17 8.18 -8.80 -12.98
N GLN A 18 7.38 -9.70 -13.57
CA GLN A 18 6.25 -10.32 -12.87
C GLN A 18 6.73 -11.30 -11.80
N ASP A 19 7.75 -12.11 -12.11
CA ASP A 19 8.37 -13.02 -11.15
C ASP A 19 8.98 -12.25 -9.98
N ASP A 20 9.70 -11.16 -10.27
CA ASP A 20 10.27 -10.28 -9.25
C ASP A 20 9.17 -9.66 -8.36
N ALA A 21 8.08 -9.17 -8.96
CA ALA A 21 6.98 -8.60 -8.21
C ALA A 21 6.35 -9.61 -7.23
N ILE A 22 6.17 -10.86 -7.65
CA ILE A 22 5.66 -11.94 -6.79
C ILE A 22 6.63 -12.20 -5.63
N ILE A 23 7.94 -12.21 -5.88
CA ILE A 23 8.97 -12.38 -4.84
C ILE A 23 8.94 -11.20 -3.86
N TYR A 24 8.89 -9.96 -4.36
CA TYR A 24 8.85 -8.76 -3.52
C TYR A 24 7.59 -8.66 -2.70
N GLU A 25 6.44 -8.97 -3.26
CA GLU A 25 5.17 -9.01 -2.54
C GLU A 25 5.18 -10.06 -1.43
N THR A 26 5.85 -11.21 -1.66
CA THR A 26 6.03 -12.25 -0.63
C THR A 26 6.91 -11.75 0.51
N ALA A 27 7.96 -10.97 0.20
CA ALA A 27 8.90 -10.44 1.20
C ALA A 27 8.34 -9.23 1.96
N ILE A 28 7.64 -8.33 1.26
CA ILE A 28 7.05 -7.09 1.76
C ILE A 28 5.56 -7.11 1.38
N PRO A 29 4.71 -7.76 2.19
CA PRO A 29 3.30 -7.83 1.89
C PRO A 29 2.65 -6.46 2.07
N GLY A 30 2.01 -5.95 1.02
CA GLY A 30 1.22 -4.72 1.07
C GLY A 30 1.45 -3.78 -0.12
N SER A 31 0.80 -2.62 -0.03
CA SER A 31 0.96 -1.48 -0.94
C SER A 31 1.04 -0.19 -0.12
N GLY A 32 1.89 0.75 -0.52
CA GLY A 32 2.09 2.01 0.21
C GLY A 32 3.42 2.70 -0.09
N ILE A 33 3.77 3.66 0.75
CA ILE A 33 4.91 4.57 0.56
C ILE A 33 6.04 4.21 1.52
N PHE A 34 7.27 4.13 1.00
CA PHE A 34 8.48 3.96 1.82
C PHE A 34 9.00 5.29 2.35
N LYS A 35 8.99 6.33 1.51
CA LYS A 35 9.48 7.68 1.83
C LYS A 35 8.96 8.69 0.81
N GLY A 36 8.65 9.91 1.25
CA GLY A 36 8.24 10.99 0.35
C GLY A 36 6.80 10.83 -0.12
N CYS A 37 6.50 11.21 -1.36
CA CYS A 37 5.14 11.22 -1.93
C CYS A 37 4.16 12.05 -1.09
N GLU A 38 4.68 13.09 -0.42
CA GLU A 38 3.89 13.95 0.47
C GLU A 38 3.01 14.87 -0.37
N VAL A 39 1.70 14.83 -0.12
CA VAL A 39 0.74 15.71 -0.77
C VAL A 39 0.55 16.97 0.06
N THR A 40 0.74 18.13 -0.54
CA THR A 40 0.57 19.46 0.08
C THR A 40 -0.11 20.43 -0.88
N TYR A 41 -0.71 21.51 -0.35
CA TYR A 41 -1.18 22.60 -1.21
C TYR A 41 0.00 23.32 -1.86
N ALA A 42 -0.07 23.55 -3.18
CA ALA A 42 0.91 24.36 -3.90
C ALA A 42 0.40 25.80 -4.06
N ARG A 43 -0.71 25.96 -4.79
CA ARG A 43 -1.40 27.24 -5.04
C ARG A 43 -2.79 26.97 -5.57
N GLY A 44 -3.78 27.80 -5.20
CA GLY A 44 -5.15 27.70 -5.73
C GLY A 44 -5.71 26.27 -5.65
N ASN A 45 -5.94 25.66 -6.81
CA ASN A 45 -6.46 24.30 -6.99
C ASN A 45 -5.39 23.26 -7.34
N VAL A 46 -4.10 23.61 -7.14
CA VAL A 46 -2.95 22.77 -7.46
C VAL A 46 -2.40 22.12 -6.21
N LEU A 47 -2.21 20.81 -6.26
CA LEU A 47 -1.54 20.02 -5.23
C LEU A 47 -0.10 19.74 -5.66
N HIS A 48 0.83 19.90 -4.74
CA HIS A 48 2.22 19.49 -4.87
C HIS A 48 2.40 18.09 -4.29
N ILE A 49 3.16 17.25 -4.99
CA ILE A 49 3.51 15.90 -4.57
C ILE A 49 5.03 15.81 -4.56
N SER A 50 5.61 15.60 -3.38
CA SER A 50 7.07 15.53 -3.25
C SER A 50 7.65 14.26 -3.86
N GLN A 51 8.94 14.32 -4.24
CA GLN A 51 9.68 13.14 -4.68
C GLN A 51 9.61 12.04 -3.61
N GLY A 52 9.47 10.78 -4.03
CA GLY A 52 9.42 9.66 -3.12
C GLY A 52 9.42 8.29 -3.78
N PHE A 53 9.28 7.27 -2.96
CA PHE A 53 9.29 5.86 -3.36
C PHE A 53 8.15 5.12 -2.70
N GLY A 54 7.56 4.18 -3.42
CA GLY A 54 6.56 3.28 -2.87
C GLY A 54 6.53 1.95 -3.62
N MET A 55 5.58 1.12 -3.22
CA MET A 55 5.31 -0.16 -3.85
C MET A 55 3.81 -0.44 -3.87
N ILE A 56 3.34 -1.03 -4.97
CA ILE A 56 2.00 -1.61 -5.08
C ILE A 56 2.16 -3.09 -5.38
N ARG A 57 1.79 -3.97 -4.45
CA ARG A 57 1.81 -5.44 -4.65
C ARG A 57 3.13 -5.94 -5.25
N GLY A 58 4.27 -5.57 -4.66
CA GLY A 58 5.61 -5.96 -5.18
C GLY A 58 6.14 -5.14 -6.36
N ARG A 59 5.35 -4.24 -6.94
CA ARG A 59 5.77 -3.32 -8.02
C ARG A 59 6.31 -2.02 -7.42
N PHE A 60 7.63 -1.84 -7.47
CA PHE A 60 8.27 -0.60 -7.03
C PHE A 60 7.98 0.56 -7.99
N PHE A 61 7.79 1.74 -7.43
CA PHE A 61 7.69 2.98 -8.20
C PHE A 61 8.47 4.11 -7.52
N GLU A 62 8.93 5.05 -8.34
CA GLU A 62 9.49 6.34 -7.92
C GLU A 62 8.52 7.43 -8.39
N VAL A 63 8.21 8.35 -7.48
CA VAL A 63 7.52 9.60 -7.79
C VAL A 63 8.58 10.69 -7.92
N TYR A 64 8.61 11.36 -9.06
CA TYR A 64 9.33 12.62 -9.20
C TYR A 64 8.48 13.77 -8.68
N GLU A 65 9.13 14.80 -8.12
CA GLU A 65 8.42 15.98 -7.63
C GLU A 65 7.57 16.58 -8.75
N THR A 66 6.28 16.75 -8.47
CA THR A 66 5.30 17.18 -9.48
C THR A 66 4.15 17.95 -8.86
N GLU A 67 3.40 18.61 -9.73
CA GLU A 67 2.16 19.30 -9.40
C GLU A 67 1.00 18.68 -10.18
N ILE A 68 -0.17 18.61 -9.54
CA ILE A 68 -1.40 18.14 -10.18
C ILE A 68 -2.53 19.14 -9.96
N ASP A 69 -3.19 19.51 -11.06
CA ASP A 69 -4.37 20.36 -11.04
C ASP A 69 -5.61 19.56 -10.64
N VAL A 70 -6.37 20.09 -9.69
CA VAL A 70 -7.69 19.57 -9.32
C VAL A 70 -8.77 20.44 -9.94
N ARG A 71 -9.72 19.85 -10.67
CA ARG A 71 -10.88 20.61 -11.17
C ARG A 71 -11.72 21.12 -9.99
N LEU A 72 -11.94 22.44 -9.94
CA LEU A 72 -12.83 23.06 -8.94
C LEU A 72 -14.30 22.73 -9.18
N ALA A 73 -15.08 22.79 -8.10
CA ALA A 73 -16.53 22.62 -8.15
C ALA A 73 -17.23 23.90 -8.68
N ASP A 74 -18.48 23.76 -9.12
CA ASP A 74 -19.28 24.92 -9.51
C ASP A 74 -19.66 25.76 -8.27
N VAL A 75 -20.05 27.02 -8.49
CA VAL A 75 -20.40 27.95 -7.40
C VAL A 75 -21.58 27.41 -6.59
N GLY A 76 -21.38 27.30 -5.27
CA GLY A 76 -22.39 26.78 -4.34
C GLY A 76 -22.35 25.26 -4.16
N GLU A 77 -21.45 24.57 -4.84
CA GLU A 77 -21.23 23.13 -4.70
C GLU A 77 -20.02 22.83 -3.81
N THR A 78 -20.04 21.65 -3.18
CA THR A 78 -18.91 21.09 -2.45
C THR A 78 -18.78 19.62 -2.82
N LEU A 79 -17.63 19.24 -3.38
CA LEU A 79 -17.32 17.88 -3.84
C LEU A 79 -16.30 17.22 -2.92
N GLN A 80 -16.30 15.89 -2.90
CA GLN A 80 -15.22 15.09 -2.35
C GLN A 80 -14.10 15.00 -3.39
N GLY A 81 -12.86 15.14 -2.92
CA GLY A 81 -11.68 15.05 -3.75
C GLY A 81 -10.68 14.04 -3.25
N ARG A 82 -9.95 13.41 -4.17
CA ARG A 82 -8.81 12.53 -3.85
C ARG A 82 -7.68 12.65 -4.86
N VAL A 83 -6.47 12.33 -4.42
CA VAL A 83 -5.31 12.03 -5.28
C VAL A 83 -4.87 10.61 -5.00
N TYR A 84 -4.60 9.85 -6.06
CA TYR A 84 -4.18 8.46 -5.99
C TYR A 84 -3.21 8.11 -7.11
N ILE A 85 -2.43 7.05 -6.91
CA ILE A 85 -1.59 6.45 -7.94
C ILE A 85 -2.39 5.30 -8.55
N HIS A 86 -2.60 5.35 -9.86
CA HIS A 86 -3.24 4.30 -10.63
C HIS A 86 -2.18 3.44 -11.31
N LEU A 87 -2.15 2.15 -10.98
CA LEU A 87 -1.36 1.13 -11.67
C LEU A 87 -2.31 0.27 -12.51
N ASP A 88 -2.03 0.14 -13.81
CA ASP A 88 -2.76 -0.71 -14.75
C ASP A 88 -1.76 -1.46 -15.63
N LEU A 89 -1.59 -2.76 -15.36
CA LEU A 89 -0.65 -3.59 -16.12
C LEU A 89 -1.20 -4.00 -17.50
N SER A 90 -2.48 -3.77 -17.78
CA SER A 90 -3.04 -3.94 -19.13
C SER A 90 -2.53 -2.87 -20.10
N ASN A 91 -2.13 -1.70 -19.58
CA ASN A 91 -1.53 -0.64 -20.33
C ASN A 91 0.01 -0.76 -20.37
N ALA A 92 0.54 -1.32 -21.45
CA ALA A 92 1.97 -1.54 -21.60
C ALA A 92 2.78 -0.25 -21.84
N ASP A 93 2.14 0.84 -22.31
CA ASP A 93 2.83 2.09 -22.65
C ASP A 93 2.94 3.03 -21.44
N GLU A 94 1.88 3.13 -20.65
CA GLU A 94 1.83 3.97 -19.45
C GLU A 94 1.13 3.22 -18.29
N PRO A 95 1.83 2.25 -17.68
CA PRO A 95 1.23 1.38 -16.67
C PRO A 95 0.97 2.09 -15.34
N ILE A 96 1.56 3.27 -15.09
CA ILE A 96 1.42 3.95 -13.80
C ILE A 96 1.29 5.47 -13.99
N LYS A 97 0.38 6.08 -13.23
CA LYS A 97 0.15 7.53 -13.25
C LYS A 97 -0.44 8.04 -11.95
N ILE A 98 -0.26 9.34 -11.69
CA ILE A 98 -0.91 10.05 -10.60
C ILE A 98 -2.17 10.72 -11.14
N LEU A 99 -3.29 10.50 -10.47
CA LEU A 99 -4.59 11.06 -10.86
C LEU A 99 -5.20 11.84 -9.70
N ALA A 100 -5.92 12.91 -10.04
CA ALA A 100 -6.79 13.64 -9.14
C ALA A 100 -8.24 13.45 -9.59
N GLN A 101 -9.16 13.30 -8.65
CA GLN A 101 -10.58 13.14 -8.92
C GLN A 101 -11.40 13.98 -7.95
N ALA A 102 -12.47 14.59 -8.45
CA ALA A 102 -13.46 15.30 -7.65
C ALA A 102 -14.87 14.89 -8.09
N ALA A 103 -15.73 14.52 -7.15
CA ALA A 103 -17.10 14.12 -7.40
C ALA A 103 -17.96 14.26 -6.13
N ALA A 104 -19.29 14.29 -6.26
CA ALA A 104 -20.19 14.33 -5.11
C ALA A 104 -20.04 13.06 -4.26
N GLU A 105 -19.88 11.93 -4.94
CA GLU A 105 -19.48 10.63 -4.40
C GLU A 105 -18.31 10.09 -5.23
N LEU A 106 -17.21 9.75 -4.58
CA LEU A 106 -16.02 9.23 -5.25
C LEU A 106 -16.28 7.78 -5.70
N PRO A 107 -15.97 7.42 -6.97
CA PRO A 107 -16.02 6.03 -7.39
C PRO A 107 -15.11 5.15 -6.52
N PRO A 108 -15.42 3.85 -6.36
CA PRO A 108 -14.50 2.94 -5.69
C PRO A 108 -13.14 2.93 -6.40
N LEU A 109 -12.09 2.68 -5.63
CA LEU A 109 -10.74 2.47 -6.14
C LEU A 109 -10.60 1.05 -6.69
N ASP A 110 -9.82 0.89 -7.75
CA ASP A 110 -9.41 -0.43 -8.21
C ASP A 110 -8.48 -1.07 -7.18
N ALA A 111 -8.67 -2.35 -6.87
CA ALA A 111 -7.91 -3.01 -5.82
C ALA A 111 -7.75 -4.51 -6.09
N ASP A 112 -7.39 -4.89 -7.33
CA ASP A 112 -7.15 -6.30 -7.65
C ASP A 112 -5.89 -6.82 -6.95
N VAL A 113 -6.09 -7.58 -5.89
CA VAL A 113 -5.02 -8.22 -5.13
C VAL A 113 -4.17 -9.16 -5.99
N ASN A 114 -4.72 -9.68 -7.09
CA ASN A 114 -4.04 -10.59 -8.02
C ASN A 114 -3.54 -9.87 -9.28
N ILE A 115 -3.31 -8.55 -9.23
CA ILE A 115 -2.79 -7.75 -10.36
C ILE A 115 -1.56 -8.38 -11.05
N ASN A 116 -0.67 -9.00 -10.29
CA ASN A 116 0.52 -9.68 -10.80
C ASN A 116 0.21 -10.92 -11.66
N TYR A 117 -1.00 -11.46 -11.60
CA TYR A 117 -1.42 -12.63 -12.38
C TYR A 117 -2.45 -12.27 -13.46
N ASN A 118 -3.30 -11.28 -13.18
CA ASN A 118 -4.43 -10.93 -14.02
C ASN A 118 -4.12 -9.84 -15.04
N ASN A 119 -2.99 -9.15 -14.90
CA ASN A 119 -2.63 -8.00 -15.74
C ASN A 119 -3.71 -6.91 -15.71
N SER A 120 -4.18 -6.59 -14.50
CA SER A 120 -5.31 -5.69 -14.19
C SER A 120 -4.82 -4.40 -13.50
N SER A 121 -5.72 -3.72 -12.78
CA SER A 121 -5.46 -2.44 -12.12
C SER A 121 -5.53 -2.49 -10.59
N TYR A 122 -4.79 -1.56 -9.97
CA TYR A 122 -4.76 -1.33 -8.53
C TYR A 122 -4.45 0.15 -8.25
N ASP A 123 -5.24 0.77 -7.40
CA ASP A 123 -5.06 2.15 -6.99
C ASP A 123 -4.51 2.27 -5.57
N LEU A 124 -3.55 3.16 -5.38
CA LEU A 124 -3.03 3.54 -4.08
C LEU A 124 -3.43 4.98 -3.76
N GLU A 125 -4.37 5.15 -2.82
CA GLU A 125 -4.83 6.47 -2.39
C GLU A 125 -3.75 7.21 -1.60
N LEU A 126 -3.46 8.46 -1.99
CA LEU A 126 -2.45 9.29 -1.34
C LEU A 126 -3.09 10.28 -0.36
N ALA A 127 -4.12 11.00 -0.80
CA ALA A 127 -4.78 12.01 0.02
C ALA A 127 -6.24 12.22 -0.39
N ILE A 128 -7.04 12.65 0.58
CA ILE A 128 -8.43 13.09 0.41
C ILE A 128 -8.57 14.55 0.83
N PHE A 129 -9.53 15.26 0.25
CA PHE A 129 -9.80 16.67 0.52
C PHE A 129 -11.22 17.03 0.08
N THR A 130 -11.63 18.25 0.38
CA THR A 130 -12.87 18.85 -0.09
C THR A 130 -12.58 19.86 -1.19
N VAL A 131 -13.45 19.91 -2.20
CA VAL A 131 -13.32 20.81 -3.36
C VAL A 131 -14.53 21.76 -3.41
N SER A 132 -14.27 23.06 -3.50
CA SER A 132 -15.29 24.09 -3.70
C SER A 132 -14.91 25.00 -4.88
N SER A 133 -15.77 25.93 -5.26
CA SER A 133 -15.42 26.96 -6.25
C SER A 133 -14.33 27.92 -5.78
N ALA A 134 -14.04 27.98 -4.47
CA ALA A 134 -13.02 28.85 -3.89
C ALA A 134 -11.63 28.19 -3.83
N GLY A 135 -11.56 26.86 -3.89
CA GLY A 135 -10.32 26.13 -3.71
C GLY A 135 -10.51 24.77 -3.05
N LEU A 136 -9.39 24.22 -2.60
CA LEU A 136 -9.28 22.94 -1.91
C LEU A 136 -9.14 23.17 -0.41
N ASP A 137 -9.79 22.34 0.42
CA ASP A 137 -9.70 22.42 1.88
C ASP A 137 -9.71 21.02 2.52
N GLY A 138 -9.31 20.91 3.78
CA GLY A 138 -9.37 19.67 4.55
C GLY A 138 -8.43 18.55 4.05
N LEU A 139 -7.30 18.88 3.42
CA LEU A 139 -6.34 17.90 2.91
C LEU A 139 -5.84 16.96 4.01
N THR A 140 -6.14 15.68 3.85
CA THR A 140 -5.78 14.60 4.76
C THR A 140 -5.04 13.52 3.99
N LYS A 141 -3.86 13.14 4.47
CA LYS A 141 -3.05 12.05 3.89
C LYS A 141 -3.60 10.70 4.36
N VAL A 142 -3.70 9.74 3.45
CA VAL A 142 -4.32 8.43 3.72
C VAL A 142 -3.47 7.24 3.25
N PHE A 143 -2.31 7.49 2.63
CA PHE A 143 -1.45 6.40 2.19
C PHE A 143 -0.86 5.60 3.37
N PRO A 144 -0.85 4.25 3.29
CA PRO A 144 -0.11 3.42 4.24
C PRO A 144 1.40 3.66 4.09
N THR A 145 2.11 3.83 5.21
CA THR A 145 3.57 3.72 5.21
C THR A 145 3.95 2.24 5.16
N LEU A 146 4.67 1.82 4.12
CA LEU A 146 5.24 0.48 4.09
C LEU A 146 6.44 0.42 5.03
N LYS A 147 6.29 -0.35 6.11
CA LYS A 147 7.43 -0.76 6.93
C LYS A 147 8.16 -1.89 6.21
N ALA A 148 9.48 -1.97 6.41
CA ALA A 148 10.29 -3.04 5.85
C ALA A 148 9.63 -4.39 6.17
N GLY A 149 9.35 -5.18 5.14
CA GLY A 149 8.94 -6.55 5.32
C GLY A 149 10.05 -7.27 6.06
N SER A 150 9.77 -7.65 7.30
CA SER A 150 10.65 -8.54 8.03
C SER A 150 10.72 -9.84 7.26
N GLY A 151 11.83 -10.04 6.54
CA GLY A 151 12.01 -11.12 5.60
C GLY A 151 11.48 -12.45 6.16
N GLY A 152 10.48 -13.00 5.46
CA GLY A 152 9.99 -14.37 5.64
C GLY A 152 11.08 -15.36 5.26
N GLY A 153 12.09 -15.47 6.12
CA GLY A 153 13.24 -16.32 5.99
C GLY A 153 13.91 -16.41 7.35
N GLY A 154 13.35 -17.25 8.23
CA GLY A 154 13.95 -17.65 9.51
C GLY A 154 14.56 -16.53 10.35
N GLY A 155 13.73 -15.87 11.18
CA GLY A 155 14.24 -15.17 12.38
C GLY A 155 14.41 -13.65 12.32
N GLY A 156 13.71 -12.95 11.41
CA GLY A 156 13.87 -11.49 11.25
C GLY A 156 12.60 -10.64 11.31
N GLY A 157 11.46 -11.21 11.74
CA GLY A 157 10.27 -10.47 12.15
C GLY A 157 10.60 -9.29 13.06
N GLU A 158 10.15 -8.06 12.77
CA GLU A 158 10.05 -7.03 13.81
C GLU A 158 9.19 -7.67 14.90
N THR A 159 9.84 -8.07 15.98
CA THR A 159 9.17 -8.80 17.05
C THR A 159 8.26 -7.80 17.75
N LEU A 160 7.02 -8.22 18.02
CA LEU A 160 6.02 -7.44 18.74
C LEU A 160 6.66 -6.79 19.97
N THR A 161 6.86 -5.47 19.89
CA THR A 161 7.53 -4.71 20.94
C THR A 161 6.47 -4.27 21.97
N ARG A 162 6.87 -4.26 23.24
CA ARG A 162 5.98 -3.94 24.37
C ARG A 162 5.87 -2.43 24.55
N ALA A 163 4.75 -1.98 25.12
CA ALA A 163 4.46 -0.55 25.32
C ALA A 163 4.68 0.28 24.04
N THR A 164 4.41 -0.34 22.88
CA THR A 164 4.65 0.25 21.55
C THR A 164 3.32 0.39 20.84
N SER A 165 3.14 1.53 20.16
CA SER A 165 1.92 1.83 19.42
C SER A 165 1.95 1.18 18.04
N TYR A 166 0.84 0.55 17.68
CA TYR A 166 0.60 -0.08 16.39
C TYR A 166 -0.66 0.49 15.74
N ALA A 167 -0.61 0.70 14.44
CA ALA A 167 -1.74 1.13 13.62
C ALA A 167 -2.43 -0.08 12.98
N VAL A 168 -3.68 0.06 12.57
CA VAL A 168 -4.40 -0.99 11.84
C VAL A 168 -3.61 -1.35 10.57
N GLY A 169 -3.39 -2.64 10.34
CA GLY A 169 -2.60 -3.17 9.22
C GLY A 169 -1.12 -3.41 9.54
N ASP A 170 -0.59 -2.93 10.66
CA ASP A 170 0.76 -3.29 11.08
C ASP A 170 0.89 -4.81 11.28
N ALA A 171 1.98 -5.39 10.79
CA ALA A 171 2.24 -6.82 10.86
C ALA A 171 3.55 -7.10 11.61
N VAL A 172 3.52 -8.03 12.56
CA VAL A 172 4.67 -8.39 13.41
C VAL A 172 4.69 -9.88 13.75
N THR A 173 5.85 -10.40 14.11
CA THR A 173 5.95 -11.74 14.70
C THR A 173 5.95 -11.64 16.23
N ALA A 174 5.61 -12.70 16.94
CA ALA A 174 5.76 -12.77 18.40
C ALA A 174 6.49 -14.06 18.77
N VAL A 175 7.41 -13.99 19.74
CA VAL A 175 8.19 -15.16 20.19
C VAL A 175 7.28 -16.26 20.72
N GLY A 176 6.16 -15.89 21.36
CA GLY A 176 5.17 -16.85 21.85
C GLY A 176 4.21 -17.41 20.78
N ALA A 177 4.19 -16.84 19.57
CA ALA A 177 3.33 -17.29 18.47
C ALA A 177 4.01 -18.40 17.66
N PRO A 178 3.23 -19.28 16.99
CA PRO A 178 3.80 -20.25 16.06
C PRO A 178 4.64 -19.55 14.99
N GLY A 179 5.82 -20.09 14.65
CA GLY A 179 6.76 -19.45 13.72
C GLY A 179 6.26 -19.29 12.28
N TRP A 180 5.11 -19.89 11.94
CA TRP A 180 4.41 -19.69 10.67
C TRP A 180 3.42 -18.52 10.69
N ALA A 181 3.11 -17.98 11.88
CA ALA A 181 2.08 -16.98 12.08
C ALA A 181 2.66 -15.57 12.16
N THR A 182 2.04 -14.66 11.41
CA THR A 182 2.24 -13.21 11.53
C THR A 182 0.99 -12.62 12.18
N LEU A 183 1.19 -11.79 13.20
CA LEU A 183 0.11 -11.05 13.85
C LEU A 183 -0.14 -9.78 13.06
N VAL A 184 -1.40 -9.51 12.75
CA VAL A 184 -1.82 -8.29 12.07
C VAL A 184 -2.67 -7.47 13.03
N CYS A 185 -2.32 -6.20 13.18
CA CYS A 185 -3.06 -5.25 13.99
C CYS A 185 -4.42 -4.95 13.35
N THR A 186 -5.51 -5.44 13.94
CA THR A 186 -6.87 -5.16 13.45
C THR A 186 -7.51 -3.94 14.12
N GLN A 187 -6.88 -3.41 15.18
CA GLN A 187 -7.33 -2.24 15.91
C GLN A 187 -6.12 -1.47 16.43
N ALA A 188 -6.02 -0.19 16.08
CA ALA A 188 -4.92 0.67 16.51
C ALA A 188 -4.87 0.78 18.04
N GLY A 189 -3.68 0.73 18.61
CA GLY A 189 -3.49 0.79 20.05
C GLY A 189 -2.05 0.55 20.48
N THR A 190 -1.81 0.64 21.79
CA THR A 190 -0.51 0.35 22.40
C THR A 190 -0.52 -1.04 23.01
N THR A 191 0.50 -1.84 22.71
CA THR A 191 0.64 -3.20 23.26
C THR A 191 0.80 -3.16 24.77
N ALA A 192 0.26 -4.17 25.46
CA ALA A 192 0.46 -4.33 26.88
C ALA A 192 1.95 -4.47 27.25
N ALA A 193 2.29 -4.09 28.48
CA ALA A 193 3.65 -4.19 29.02
C ALA A 193 4.14 -5.65 29.12
N SER A 194 3.22 -6.61 29.25
CA SER A 194 3.49 -8.05 29.29
C SER A 194 2.89 -8.77 28.08
N GLU A 195 3.52 -9.89 27.71
CA GLU A 195 3.10 -10.68 26.57
C GLU A 195 1.77 -11.42 26.83
N PRO A 196 0.76 -11.35 25.94
CA PRO A 196 -0.50 -12.06 26.12
C PRO A 196 -0.30 -13.58 26.17
N SER A 197 -0.90 -14.26 27.15
CA SER A 197 -0.84 -15.73 27.29
C SER A 197 -1.66 -16.50 26.24
N GLY A 198 -2.21 -15.81 25.23
CA GLY A 198 -3.18 -16.34 24.26
C GLY A 198 -2.58 -16.99 23.02
N TYR A 199 -1.27 -16.86 22.78
CA TYR A 199 -0.65 -17.37 21.54
C TYR A 199 -0.69 -18.88 21.37
N SER A 200 -0.75 -19.63 22.47
CA SER A 200 -0.98 -21.09 22.46
C SER A 200 -2.30 -21.50 21.81
N ARG A 201 -3.24 -20.56 21.62
CA ARG A 201 -4.54 -20.77 21.00
C ARG A 201 -4.53 -20.54 19.48
N ILE A 202 -3.43 -20.01 18.92
CA ILE A 202 -3.26 -19.85 17.48
C ILE A 202 -2.97 -21.22 16.88
N THR A 203 -3.97 -21.78 16.20
CA THR A 203 -3.90 -23.09 15.55
C THR A 203 -4.13 -23.01 14.05
N LYS A 204 -4.73 -21.91 13.58
CA LYS A 204 -5.01 -21.65 12.16
C LYS A 204 -5.01 -20.14 11.85
N VAL A 205 -4.93 -19.82 10.56
CA VAL A 205 -5.08 -18.44 10.06
C VAL A 205 -6.46 -17.89 10.44
N GLY A 206 -6.49 -16.67 10.98
CA GLY A 206 -7.71 -15.98 11.39
C GLY A 206 -8.05 -16.08 12.88
N ASP A 207 -7.31 -16.85 13.66
CA ASP A 207 -7.41 -16.84 15.13
C ASP A 207 -7.01 -15.46 15.69
N ARG A 208 -7.66 -15.01 16.78
CA ARG A 208 -7.43 -13.69 17.41
C ARG A 208 -6.83 -13.86 18.80
N VAL A 209 -5.93 -12.94 19.18
CA VAL A 209 -5.27 -12.89 20.49
C VAL A 209 -5.45 -11.50 21.10
#